data_AF-A0A6A6F0N1-F1
#
_entry.id   AF-A0A6A6F0N1-F1
#
_cell.length_a   1.000
_cell.length_b   1.000
_cell.length_c   1.000
_cell.angle_alpha   90.00
_cell.angle_beta   90.00
_cell.angle_gamma   90.00
#
_symmetry.space_group_name_H-M   'P 1'
#
loop_
_entity.id
_entity.type
_entity.pdbx_description
1 polymer ?
#
loop_
_entity_poly.entity_id
_entity_poly.type
_entity_poly.pdbx_seq_one_letter_code
_entity_poly.pdbx_strand_id
1 'polypeptide(L)'
;MVGDPTPAWEDAMHNLLEGTLIRVSQEELDILGEDSVPLTDGGFAAGLGVAHNLHCVKKIKQFLYFDYFYPDVEVGSGHYKYLQHHADHCLNFIRQSVMCHMDTSLYTLVWAPGEDEKQDVIKHRAPGAQKCVRWEKIQQWMQARSTSTTMLVHNSQ
;
A
#
# COMPACT_ATOMS: atom_id res chain seq x y z
N MET A 1 -0.40 -14.30 3.90
CA MET A 1 -0.21 -13.69 2.56
C MET A 1 1.24 -13.87 2.09
N VAL A 2 1.70 -15.11 1.98
CA VAL A 2 3.01 -15.47 1.41
C VAL A 2 2.75 -16.53 0.34
N GLY A 3 3.57 -16.54 -0.71
CA GLY A 3 3.37 -17.39 -1.88
C GLY A 3 2.71 -16.65 -3.06
N ASP A 4 2.43 -17.40 -4.11
CA ASP A 4 1.93 -16.87 -5.39
C ASP A 4 0.62 -16.08 -5.24
N PRO A 5 0.35 -15.10 -6.12
CA PRO A 5 -0.93 -14.44 -6.16
C PRO A 5 -2.04 -15.45 -6.42
N THR A 6 -3.17 -15.27 -5.73
CA THR A 6 -4.37 -16.07 -5.89
C THR A 6 -5.57 -15.14 -5.95
N PRO A 7 -6.71 -15.56 -6.54
CA PRO A 7 -7.93 -14.74 -6.55
C PRO A 7 -8.34 -14.28 -5.14
N ALA A 8 -8.24 -15.17 -4.14
CA ALA A 8 -8.53 -14.82 -2.75
C ALA A 8 -7.62 -13.71 -2.19
N TRP A 9 -6.33 -13.68 -2.59
CA TRP A 9 -5.44 -12.59 -2.21
C TRP A 9 -5.83 -11.28 -2.90
N GLU A 10 -6.19 -11.34 -4.18
CA GLU A 10 -6.61 -10.17 -4.96
C GLU A 10 -7.88 -9.55 -4.38
N ASP A 11 -8.87 -10.37 -4.05
CA ASP A 11 -10.11 -9.96 -3.38
C ASP A 11 -9.83 -9.34 -2.01
N ALA A 12 -8.98 -9.97 -1.20
CA ALA A 12 -8.60 -9.43 0.10
C ALA A 12 -7.93 -8.05 -0.03
N MET A 13 -7.02 -7.88 -0.98
CA MET A 13 -6.36 -6.60 -1.23
C MET A 13 -7.30 -5.57 -1.85
N HIS A 14 -8.26 -5.99 -2.69
CA HIS A 14 -9.29 -5.10 -3.21
C HIS A 14 -10.14 -4.55 -2.08
N ASN A 15 -10.62 -5.41 -1.19
CA ASN A 15 -11.42 -5.03 -0.04
C ASN A 15 -10.64 -4.06 0.87
N LEU A 16 -9.38 -4.35 1.18
CA LEU A 16 -8.53 -3.46 2.00
C LEU A 16 -8.34 -2.06 1.39
N LEU A 17 -8.42 -1.95 0.05
CA LEU A 17 -8.18 -0.68 -0.65
C LEU A 17 -9.48 0.04 -1.06
N GLU A 18 -10.63 -0.50 -0.69
CA GLU A 18 -11.91 0.14 -0.97
C GLU A 18 -12.05 1.47 -0.23
N GLY A 19 -12.51 2.50 -0.94
CA GLY A 19 -12.73 3.83 -0.37
C GLY A 19 -11.48 4.59 0.05
N THR A 20 -10.29 4.18 -0.42
CA THR A 20 -9.02 4.79 0.02
C THR A 20 -8.74 6.18 -0.54
N LEU A 21 -9.37 6.53 -1.67
CA LEU A 21 -9.45 7.92 -2.14
C LEU A 21 -10.67 8.56 -1.46
N ILE A 22 -10.42 9.56 -0.61
CA ILE A 22 -11.43 10.22 0.20
C ILE A 22 -11.59 11.68 -0.19
N ARG A 23 -12.76 12.23 0.11
CA ARG A 23 -13.03 13.67 0.06
C ARG A 23 -12.63 14.34 1.36
N VAL A 24 -12.00 15.51 1.26
CA VAL A 24 -11.71 16.43 2.36
C VAL A 24 -12.19 17.84 2.06
N SER A 25 -12.48 18.61 3.11
CA SER A 25 -12.89 20.01 3.02
C SER A 25 -11.69 20.96 2.87
N GLN A 26 -11.95 22.21 2.50
CA GLN A 26 -10.92 23.26 2.51
C GLN A 26 -10.38 23.48 3.93
N GLU A 27 -11.24 23.47 4.96
CA GLU A 27 -10.82 23.64 6.36
C GLU A 27 -9.84 22.54 6.81
N GLU A 28 -10.08 21.28 6.39
CA GLU A 28 -9.15 20.18 6.67
C GLU A 28 -7.78 20.40 5.99
N LEU A 29 -7.75 20.96 4.78
CA LEU A 29 -6.52 21.33 4.08
C LEU A 29 -5.80 22.51 4.72
N ASP A 30 -6.55 23.54 5.14
CA ASP A 30 -6.00 24.73 5.80
C ASP A 30 -5.32 24.37 7.13
N ILE A 31 -5.87 23.40 7.88
CA ILE A 31 -5.25 22.86 9.10
C ILE A 31 -3.93 22.16 8.79
N LEU A 32 -3.86 21.43 7.67
CA LEU A 32 -2.65 20.74 7.24
C LEU A 32 -1.61 21.71 6.64
N GLY A 33 -2.05 22.86 6.13
CA GLY A 33 -1.22 23.80 5.38
C GLY A 33 -0.82 23.27 4.01
N GLU A 34 -1.66 22.43 3.41
CA GLU A 34 -1.39 21.72 2.16
C GLU A 34 -2.55 21.93 1.17
N ASP A 35 -2.24 21.87 -0.14
CA ASP A 35 -3.25 21.90 -1.20
C ASP A 35 -3.54 20.49 -1.74
N SER A 36 -4.66 20.31 -2.42
CA SER A 36 -4.94 19.08 -3.15
C SER A 36 -5.83 19.26 -4.39
N VAL A 37 -6.06 18.17 -5.12
CA VAL A 37 -6.83 18.16 -6.36
C VAL A 37 -8.32 18.37 -6.06
N PRO A 38 -8.99 19.38 -6.64
CA PRO A 38 -10.40 19.62 -6.42
C PRO A 38 -11.29 18.54 -7.08
N LEU A 39 -12.47 18.36 -6.50
CA LEU A 39 -13.49 17.42 -6.98
C LEU A 39 -14.65 18.16 -7.66
N THR A 40 -15.28 17.51 -8.64
CA THR A 40 -16.35 18.11 -9.46
C THR A 40 -17.59 18.55 -8.67
N ASP A 41 -17.85 17.92 -7.52
CA ASP A 41 -18.98 18.19 -6.62
C ASP A 41 -18.54 18.86 -5.30
N GLY A 42 -17.34 19.45 -5.27
CA GLY A 42 -16.83 20.29 -4.19
C GLY A 42 -15.96 19.57 -3.16
N GLY A 43 -15.00 20.29 -2.57
CA GLY A 43 -13.95 19.70 -1.74
C GLY A 43 -12.82 19.10 -2.57
N PHE A 44 -11.95 18.31 -1.94
CA PHE A 44 -10.67 17.90 -2.52
C PHE A 44 -10.41 16.41 -2.29
N ALA A 45 -9.66 15.80 -3.20
CA ALA A 45 -9.25 14.42 -3.09
C ALA A 45 -8.07 14.27 -2.12
N ALA A 46 -8.10 13.28 -1.26
CA ALA A 46 -6.98 12.95 -0.38
C ALA A 46 -6.94 11.44 -0.11
N GLY A 47 -5.93 10.97 0.59
CA GLY A 47 -5.84 9.60 1.07
C GLY A 47 -5.09 9.55 2.39
N LEU A 48 -5.38 8.52 3.19
CA LEU A 48 -4.63 8.29 4.43
C LEU A 48 -3.28 7.61 4.11
N GLY A 49 -2.23 7.95 4.88
CA GLY A 49 -0.92 7.32 4.72
C GLY A 49 -0.94 5.79 4.85
N VAL A 50 -1.80 5.23 5.72
CA VAL A 50 -1.97 3.77 5.85
C VAL A 50 -2.58 3.14 4.60
N ALA A 51 -3.52 3.83 3.95
CA ALA A 51 -4.11 3.37 2.70
C ALA A 51 -3.05 3.39 1.57
N HIS A 52 -2.23 4.43 1.53
CA HIS A 52 -1.12 4.50 0.58
C HIS A 52 -0.09 3.39 0.83
N ASN A 53 0.27 3.09 2.08
CA ASN A 53 1.15 1.96 2.42
C ASN A 53 0.59 0.61 1.92
N LEU A 54 -0.71 0.35 2.14
CA LEU A 54 -1.34 -0.89 1.66
C LEU A 54 -1.36 -0.98 0.13
N HIS A 55 -1.60 0.15 -0.55
CA HIS A 55 -1.47 0.24 -2.01
C HIS A 55 -0.04 -0.05 -2.46
N CYS A 56 0.97 0.50 -1.77
CA CYS A 56 2.37 0.23 -2.04
C CYS A 56 2.70 -1.26 -1.91
N VAL A 57 2.24 -1.93 -0.85
CA VAL A 57 2.41 -3.38 -0.67
C VAL A 57 1.79 -4.16 -1.83
N LYS A 58 0.57 -3.78 -2.27
CA LYS A 58 -0.06 -4.38 -3.45
C LYS A 58 0.79 -4.21 -4.70
N LYS A 59 1.25 -2.98 -4.98
CA LYS A 59 2.02 -2.65 -6.19
C LYS A 59 3.37 -3.35 -6.25
N ILE A 60 4.06 -3.46 -5.12
CA ILE A 60 5.30 -4.23 -5.03
C ILE A 60 5.04 -5.70 -5.34
N LYS A 61 4.00 -6.33 -4.76
CA LYS A 61 3.68 -7.73 -5.10
C LYS A 61 3.31 -7.87 -6.58
N GLN A 62 2.52 -6.95 -7.13
CA GLN A 62 2.16 -6.99 -8.55
C GLN A 62 3.40 -6.94 -9.46
N PHE A 63 4.40 -6.14 -9.10
CA PHE A 63 5.66 -6.09 -9.86
C PHE A 63 6.56 -7.32 -9.61
N LEU A 64 6.59 -7.87 -8.40
CA LEU A 64 7.32 -9.12 -8.11
C LEU A 64 6.77 -10.32 -8.90
N TYR A 65 5.46 -10.33 -9.14
CA TYR A 65 4.76 -11.33 -9.94
C TYR A 65 4.34 -10.76 -11.29
N PHE A 66 5.30 -10.10 -11.96
CA PHE A 66 5.07 -9.33 -13.18
C PHE A 66 4.32 -10.12 -14.25
N ASP A 67 4.79 -11.32 -14.59
CA ASP A 67 4.21 -12.14 -15.66
C ASP A 67 2.76 -12.53 -15.39
N TYR A 68 2.36 -12.65 -14.12
CA TYR A 68 0.98 -12.96 -13.73
C TYR A 68 0.07 -11.74 -13.88
N PHE A 69 0.51 -10.55 -13.44
CA PHE A 69 -0.33 -9.35 -13.41
C PHE A 69 -0.27 -8.51 -14.70
N TYR A 70 0.79 -8.65 -15.48
CA TYR A 70 1.07 -7.85 -16.67
C TYR A 70 1.55 -8.72 -17.84
N PRO A 71 0.82 -9.79 -18.21
CA PRO A 71 1.27 -10.74 -19.24
C PRO A 71 1.49 -10.11 -20.62
N ASP A 72 0.79 -9.01 -20.91
CA ASP A 72 0.84 -8.32 -22.19
C ASP A 72 1.86 -7.16 -22.23
N VAL A 73 2.61 -6.92 -21.15
CA VAL A 73 3.57 -5.82 -21.07
C VAL A 73 4.97 -6.32 -21.40
N GLU A 74 5.56 -5.81 -22.49
CA GLU A 74 6.92 -6.14 -22.88
C GLU A 74 7.95 -5.60 -21.87
N VAL A 75 8.88 -6.47 -21.43
CA VAL A 75 9.99 -6.10 -20.54
C VAL A 75 10.89 -5.07 -21.22
N GLY A 76 11.20 -3.98 -20.50
CA GLY A 76 12.01 -2.89 -21.00
C GLY A 76 11.23 -1.81 -21.78
N SER A 77 9.94 -2.04 -22.08
CA SER A 77 9.04 -1.03 -22.65
C SER A 77 8.86 0.17 -21.72
N GLY A 78 8.29 1.25 -22.26
CA GLY A 78 7.93 2.43 -21.44
C GLY A 78 6.96 2.08 -20.31
N HIS A 79 5.98 1.21 -20.58
CA HIS A 79 5.02 0.76 -19.56
C HIS A 79 5.69 -0.08 -18.48
N TYR A 80 6.58 -0.99 -18.85
CA TYR A 80 7.39 -1.76 -17.89
C TYR A 80 8.19 -0.83 -16.96
N LYS A 81 8.89 0.17 -17.53
CA LYS A 81 9.68 1.13 -16.75
C LYS A 81 8.82 1.95 -15.81
N TYR A 82 7.62 2.34 -16.23
CA TYR A 82 6.65 2.99 -15.36
C TYR A 82 6.25 2.11 -14.16
N LEU A 83 5.91 0.83 -14.41
CA LEU A 83 5.56 -0.11 -13.33
C LEU A 83 6.72 -0.34 -12.37
N GLN A 84 7.94 -0.48 -12.90
CA GLN A 84 9.15 -0.61 -12.10
C GLN A 84 9.39 0.62 -11.22
N HIS A 85 9.27 1.82 -11.79
CA HIS A 85 9.41 3.06 -11.05
C HIS A 85 8.33 3.22 -9.97
N HIS A 86 7.09 2.82 -10.27
CA HIS A 86 6.00 2.84 -9.30
C HIS A 86 6.30 1.89 -8.13
N ALA A 87 6.81 0.68 -8.39
CA ALA A 87 7.21 -0.25 -7.34
C ALA A 87 8.37 0.30 -6.48
N ASP A 88 9.36 0.96 -7.09
CA ASP A 88 10.48 1.59 -6.38
C ASP A 88 10.04 2.77 -5.50
N HIS A 89 9.19 3.66 -6.05
CA HIS A 89 8.54 4.73 -5.28
C HIS A 89 7.77 4.18 -4.08
N CYS A 90 6.98 3.11 -4.30
CA CYS A 90 6.23 2.43 -3.26
C CYS A 90 7.14 1.87 -2.16
N LEU A 91 8.29 1.30 -2.54
CA LEU A 91 9.27 0.77 -1.60
C LEU A 91 9.84 1.89 -0.73
N ASN A 92 10.18 3.05 -1.31
CA ASN A 92 10.64 4.19 -0.53
C ASN A 92 9.57 4.75 0.42
N PHE A 93 8.30 4.79 0.00
CA PHE A 93 7.21 5.25 0.85
C PHE A 93 7.02 4.34 2.08
N ILE A 94 7.03 3.02 1.88
CA ILE A 94 6.96 2.05 2.99
C ILE A 94 8.17 2.23 3.92
N ARG A 95 9.38 2.38 3.37
CA ARG A 95 10.59 2.62 4.17
C ARG A 95 10.43 3.85 5.07
N GLN A 96 9.97 4.97 4.51
CA GLN A 96 9.71 6.19 5.30
C GLN A 96 8.65 5.93 6.37
N SER A 97 7.55 5.28 6.02
CA SER A 97 6.46 5.00 6.96
C SER A 97 6.89 4.12 8.14
N VAL A 98 7.71 3.08 7.89
CA VAL A 98 8.27 2.21 8.93
C VAL A 98 9.23 2.97 9.84
N MET A 99 10.01 3.90 9.29
CA MET A 99 10.89 4.75 10.12
C MET A 99 10.10 5.74 10.99
N CYS A 100 8.96 6.23 10.51
CA CYS A 100 8.08 7.08 11.30
C CYS A 100 7.28 6.31 12.38
N HIS A 101 6.94 5.05 12.10
CA HIS A 101 6.20 4.18 13.02
C HIS A 101 7.09 3.03 13.49
N MET A 102 8.08 3.36 14.31
CA MET A 102 9.11 2.41 14.74
C MET A 102 8.52 1.24 15.56
N ASP A 103 8.71 0.02 15.09
CA ASP A 103 8.50 -1.20 15.88
C ASP A 103 9.75 -1.45 16.75
N THR A 104 9.59 -1.33 18.06
CA THR A 104 10.67 -1.56 19.04
C THR A 104 10.71 -2.98 19.58
N SER A 105 9.83 -3.85 19.12
CA SER A 105 9.86 -5.25 19.51
C SER A 105 11.10 -5.95 18.93
N LEU A 106 11.68 -6.83 19.74
CA LEU A 106 12.81 -7.63 19.29
C LEU A 106 12.30 -8.81 18.46
N TYR A 107 12.83 -8.97 17.25
CA TYR A 107 12.88 -10.28 16.62
C TYR A 107 14.07 -11.04 17.21
N THR A 108 13.94 -12.37 17.31
CA THR A 108 15.03 -13.23 17.78
C THR A 108 15.43 -14.20 16.67
N LEU A 109 16.67 -14.68 16.71
CA LEU A 109 17.21 -15.60 15.71
C LEU A 109 17.22 -17.02 16.28
N VAL A 110 16.87 -17.99 15.44
CA VAL A 110 16.88 -19.42 15.80
C VAL A 110 17.55 -20.24 14.71
N TRP A 111 18.22 -21.33 15.10
CA TRP A 111 18.64 -22.37 14.18
C TRP A 111 17.45 -23.25 13.81
N ALA A 112 17.25 -23.51 12.53
CA ALA A 112 16.21 -24.40 12.03
C ALA A 112 16.64 -25.04 10.70
N PRO A 113 16.11 -26.23 10.34
CA PRO A 113 16.45 -26.88 9.08
C PRO A 113 16.23 -25.96 7.87
N GLY A 114 17.20 -25.92 6.97
CA GLY A 114 17.08 -25.27 5.66
C GLY A 114 16.00 -25.91 4.78
N GLU A 115 15.67 -25.27 3.65
CA GLU A 115 14.66 -25.81 2.72
C GLU A 115 15.04 -27.20 2.15
N ASP A 116 16.33 -27.51 2.09
CA ASP A 116 16.85 -28.80 1.65
C ASP A 116 17.02 -29.83 2.80
N GLU A 117 16.70 -29.43 4.04
CA GLU A 117 16.83 -30.19 5.29
C GLU A 117 18.24 -30.75 5.60
N LYS A 118 19.27 -30.34 4.85
CA LYS A 118 20.64 -30.89 5.00
C LYS A 118 21.48 -30.12 6.01
N GLN A 119 21.19 -28.84 6.17
CA GLN A 119 21.92 -27.95 7.07
C GLN A 119 20.94 -27.02 7.78
N ASP A 120 21.23 -26.71 9.05
CA ASP A 120 20.51 -25.67 9.76
C ASP A 120 20.90 -24.29 9.22
N VAL A 121 19.90 -23.43 9.09
CA VAL A 121 20.05 -22.02 8.70
C VAL A 121 19.48 -21.14 9.80
N ILE A 122 19.98 -19.90 9.86
CA ILE A 122 19.43 -18.89 10.77
C ILE A 122 18.09 -18.42 10.23
N LYS A 123 17.02 -18.57 11.01
CA LYS A 123 15.68 -18.04 10.71
C LYS A 123 15.27 -16.99 11.74
N HIS A 124 14.42 -16.06 11.30
CA HIS A 124 13.79 -15.08 12.19
C HIS A 124 12.61 -15.71 12.92
N ARG A 125 12.56 -15.57 14.24
CA ARG A 125 11.32 -15.75 15.00
C ARG A 125 10.49 -14.49 14.86
N ALA A 126 9.17 -14.67 14.74
CA ALA A 126 8.24 -13.55 14.66
C ALA A 126 8.47 -12.56 15.82
N PRO A 127 8.29 -11.25 15.59
CA PRO A 127 8.40 -10.24 16.64
C PRO A 127 7.40 -10.52 17.79
N GLY A 128 7.64 -9.89 18.94
CA GLY A 128 6.75 -9.96 20.09
C GLY A 128 5.33 -9.43 19.80
N ALA A 129 4.44 -9.50 20.80
CA ALA A 129 3.06 -9.06 20.65
C ALA A 129 2.96 -7.58 20.25
N GLN A 130 2.27 -7.31 19.14
CA GLN A 130 2.00 -5.98 18.62
C GLN A 130 0.57 -5.54 18.97
N LYS A 131 0.36 -4.22 19.16
CA LYS A 131 -0.98 -3.64 19.33
C LYS A 131 -1.47 -3.09 18.00
N CYS A 132 -2.49 -3.72 17.45
CA CYS A 132 -3.09 -3.28 16.20
C CYS A 132 -4.22 -2.26 16.43
N VAL A 133 -4.41 -1.36 15.46
CA VAL A 133 -5.62 -0.55 15.35
C VAL A 133 -6.76 -1.42 14.83
N ARG A 134 -7.98 -1.10 15.24
CA ARG A 134 -9.23 -1.66 14.69
C ARG A 134 -9.44 -1.18 13.25
N TRP A 135 -8.89 -1.94 12.29
CA TRP A 135 -8.89 -1.60 10.86
C TRP A 135 -10.29 -1.31 10.32
N GLU A 136 -11.26 -2.14 10.67
CA GLU A 136 -12.66 -2.06 10.24
C GLU A 136 -13.29 -0.70 10.54
N LYS A 137 -12.91 -0.06 11.65
CA LYS A 137 -13.41 1.28 12.01
C LYS A 137 -12.85 2.37 11.12
N ILE A 138 -11.56 2.28 10.78
CA ILE A 138 -10.92 3.23 9.88
C ILE A 138 -11.45 3.04 8.46
N GLN A 139 -11.61 1.80 8.02
CA GLN A 139 -12.15 1.47 6.71
C GLN A 139 -13.58 2.00 6.52
N GLN A 140 -14.48 1.77 7.49
CA GLN A 140 -15.84 2.30 7.45
C GLN A 140 -15.86 3.84 7.36
N TRP A 141 -14.97 4.51 8.10
CA TRP A 141 -14.83 5.97 8.03
C TRP A 141 -14.33 6.44 6.66
N MET A 142 -13.36 5.74 6.04
CA MET A 142 -12.87 6.05 4.69
C MET A 142 -13.96 5.83 3.64
N GLN A 143 -14.66 4.70 3.67
CA GLN A 143 -15.75 4.38 2.75
C GLN A 143 -16.86 5.44 2.77
N ALA A 144 -17.25 5.92 3.95
CA ALA A 144 -18.25 6.98 4.12
C ALA A 144 -17.85 8.32 3.46
N ARG A 145 -16.57 8.51 3.16
CA ARG A 145 -16.01 9.72 2.54
C ARG A 145 -15.45 9.48 1.15
N SER A 146 -15.63 8.26 0.62
CA SER A 146 -14.97 7.83 -0.60
C SER A 146 -15.36 8.70 -1.80
N THR A 147 -14.41 8.85 -2.72
CA THR A 147 -14.59 9.51 -4.01
C THR A 147 -13.91 8.70 -5.12
N SER A 148 -14.07 9.12 -6.36
CA SER A 148 -13.55 8.42 -7.54
C SER A 148 -12.56 9.30 -8.31
N THR A 149 -11.60 8.66 -8.98
CA THR A 149 -10.66 9.35 -9.90
C THR A 149 -11.39 10.06 -11.04
N THR A 150 -12.59 9.60 -11.41
CA THR A 150 -13.45 10.24 -12.42
C THR A 150 -13.99 11.61 -11.99
N MET A 151 -13.85 11.97 -10.71
CA MET A 151 -14.32 13.23 -10.15
C MET A 151 -13.20 14.27 -10.00
N LEU A 152 -11.95 13.91 -10.31
CA LEU A 152 -10.81 14.80 -10.21
C LEU A 152 -10.86 15.87 -11.31
N VAL A 153 -10.70 17.13 -10.92
CA VAL A 153 -10.66 18.27 -11.84
C VAL A 153 -9.21 18.66 -12.08
N HIS A 154 -8.81 18.79 -13.35
CA HIS A 154 -7.53 19.42 -13.66
C HIS A 154 -7.59 20.89 -13.29
N ASN A 155 -6.61 21.38 -12.52
CA ASN A 155 -6.45 22.81 -12.31
C ASN A 155 -6.36 23.48 -13.69
N SER A 156 -7.37 24.28 -14.03
CA SER A 156 -7.30 25.19 -15.17
C SER A 156 -6.15 26.15 -14.91
N GLN A 157 -5.11 26.08 -15.76
CA GLN A 157 -4.03 27.07 -15.79
C GLN A 157 -4.57 28.46 -16.08
#